data_AF-A0A7J4ESP5-F1
#
_entry.id   AF-A0A7J4ESP5-F1
#
_cell.length_a   1.000
_cell.length_b   1.000
_cell.length_c   1.000
_cell.angle_alpha   90.00
_cell.angle_beta   90.00
_cell.angle_gamma   90.00
#
_symmetry.space_group_name_H-M   'P 1'
#
loop_
_entity.id
_entity.type
_entity.pdbx_description
1 polymer ?
#
loop_
_entity_poly.entity_id
_entity_poly.type
_entity_poly.pdbx_seq_one_letter_code
_entity_poly.pdbx_strand_id
1 'polypeptide(L)'
;MNPYYIFSILKSPLGQIQIKRDITGGTIMGIIRETTKNLKIPLPPLKIQNKIAEEVKRRMQKAEKLQKEAKEVLEKAKQEVEKIILS
;
A
#
# COMPACT_ATOMS: atom_id res chain seq x y z
N MET A 1 4.78 5.68 18.18
CA MET A 1 5.33 5.08 16.94
C MET A 1 4.43 5.49 15.78
N ASN A 2 4.98 5.98 14.67
CA ASN A 2 4.16 6.53 13.58
C ASN A 2 3.51 5.40 12.74
N PRO A 3 2.17 5.39 12.52
CA PRO A 3 1.48 4.31 11.82
C PRO A 3 1.88 4.19 10.34
N TYR A 4 2.13 5.29 9.64
CA TYR A 4 2.56 5.28 8.23
C TYR A 4 3.99 4.78 8.08
N TYR A 5 4.84 5.02 9.08
CA TYR A 5 6.16 4.41 9.14
C TYR A 5 6.06 2.88 9.24
N ILE A 6 5.21 2.37 10.14
CA ILE A 6 5.00 0.92 10.28
C ILE A 6 4.43 0.31 9.01
N PHE A 7 3.43 0.96 8.42
CA PHE A 7 2.90 0.56 7.12
C PHE A 7 3.99 0.45 6.06
N SER A 8 4.91 1.43 6.00
CA SER A 8 6.02 1.42 5.04
C SER A 8 6.97 0.24 5.24
N ILE A 9 7.27 -0.12 6.49
CA ILE A 9 8.10 -1.29 6.82
C ILE A 9 7.38 -2.58 6.43
N LEU A 10 6.09 -2.72 6.78
CA LEU A 10 5.28 -3.89 6.45
C LEU A 10 5.19 -4.13 4.95
N LYS A 11 5.13 -3.05 4.14
CA LYS A 11 5.07 -3.12 2.68
C LYS A 11 6.44 -3.18 2.00
N SER A 12 7.52 -2.92 2.74
CA SER A 12 8.88 -2.99 2.19
C SER A 12 9.26 -4.43 1.83
N PRO A 13 10.22 -4.64 0.91
CA PRO A 13 10.73 -5.98 0.59
C PRO A 13 11.18 -6.75 1.82
N LEU A 14 11.86 -6.08 2.77
CA LEU A 14 12.34 -6.71 4.01
C LEU A 14 11.19 -7.14 4.93
N GLY A 15 10.15 -6.31 5.08
CA GLY A 15 8.96 -6.66 5.84
C GLY A 15 8.22 -7.83 5.20
N GLN A 16 8.08 -7.83 3.87
CA GLN A 16 7.45 -8.91 3.12
C GLN A 16 8.23 -10.23 3.19
N ILE A 17 9.56 -10.20 3.18
CA ILE A 17 10.40 -11.39 3.37
C ILE A 17 10.15 -12.00 4.75
N GLN A 18 10.09 -11.18 5.81
CA GLN A 18 9.80 -11.66 7.16
C GLN A 18 8.39 -12.27 7.24
N ILE A 19 7.38 -11.56 6.73
CA ILE A 19 5.99 -12.03 6.73
C ILE A 19 5.86 -13.35 5.96
N LYS A 20 6.46 -13.46 4.77
CA LYS A 20 6.36 -14.66 3.94
C LYS A 20 7.11 -15.86 4.51
N ARG A 21 8.24 -15.62 5.21
CA ARG A 21 9.00 -16.68 5.88
C ARG A 21 8.16 -17.37 6.95
N ASP A 22 7.35 -16.62 7.67
CA ASP A 22 6.56 -17.16 8.78
C ASP A 22 5.20 -17.73 8.31
N ILE A 23 4.84 -17.54 7.05
CA ILE A 23 3.61 -18.09 6.42
C ILE A 23 3.84 -19.49 5.82
N THR A 24 5.04 -20.08 5.93
CA THR A 24 5.30 -21.43 5.42
C THR A 24 4.58 -22.52 6.22
N GLY A 25 3.60 -23.20 5.60
CA GLY A 25 3.34 -24.62 5.91
C GLY A 25 1.88 -25.10 5.97
N GLY A 26 0.86 -24.25 5.94
CA GLY A 26 -0.52 -24.73 6.12
C GLY A 26 -1.56 -23.90 5.38
N THR A 27 -2.77 -24.46 5.23
CA THR A 27 -3.99 -23.94 4.58
C THR A 27 -4.39 -22.50 4.94
N ILE A 28 -3.71 -21.86 5.89
CA ILE A 28 -3.96 -20.49 6.34
C ILE A 28 -3.12 -19.51 5.51
N MET A 29 -3.75 -18.92 4.50
CA MET A 29 -3.22 -17.76 3.79
C MET A 29 -3.44 -16.48 4.60
N GLY A 30 -2.69 -16.25 5.68
CA GLY A 30 -2.86 -15.05 6.51
C GLY A 30 -1.72 -14.78 7.50
N ILE A 31 -1.60 -13.50 7.92
CA ILE A 31 -0.67 -13.10 9.00
C ILE A 31 -1.30 -13.53 10.33
N ILE A 32 -0.73 -14.56 10.97
CA ILE A 32 -1.16 -15.00 12.30
C ILE A 32 -0.56 -14.09 13.39
N ARG A 33 -1.19 -14.10 14.57
CA ARG A 33 -0.78 -13.26 15.71
C ARG A 33 0.69 -13.43 16.10
N GLU A 34 1.21 -14.65 15.94
CA GLU A 34 2.60 -15.00 16.24
C GLU A 34 3.59 -14.35 15.25
N THR A 35 3.30 -14.40 13.95
CA THR A 35 4.07 -13.70 12.91
C THR A 35 4.15 -12.20 13.18
N THR A 36 3.04 -11.58 13.59
CA THR A 36 3.02 -10.15 13.92
C THR A 36 3.88 -9.82 15.14
N LYS A 37 3.93 -10.69 16.16
CA LYS A 37 4.75 -10.49 17.36
C LYS A 37 6.25 -10.63 17.09
N ASN A 38 6.63 -11.50 16.15
CA ASN A 38 8.02 -11.81 15.85
C ASN A 38 8.65 -10.89 14.80
N LEU A 39 7.85 -10.00 14.18
CA LEU A 39 8.33 -9.10 13.15
C LEU A 39 9.36 -8.11 13.69
N LYS A 40 10.54 -8.09 13.09
CA LYS A 40 11.60 -7.14 13.43
C LYS A 40 11.35 -5.82 12.71
N ILE A 41 11.05 -4.79 13.49
CA ILE A 41 10.81 -3.42 13.02
C ILE A 41 11.92 -2.51 13.55
N PRO A 42 12.71 -1.86 12.68
CA PRO A 42 13.68 -0.87 13.13
C PRO A 42 12.97 0.33 13.76
N LEU A 43 13.47 0.85 14.88
CA LEU A 43 12.86 1.96 15.61
C LEU A 43 13.79 3.19 15.63
N PRO A 44 13.91 3.94 14.52
CA PRO A 44 14.69 5.17 14.49
C PRO A 44 14.01 6.27 15.34
N PRO A 45 14.70 7.39 15.63
CA PRO A 45 14.10 8.53 16.32
C PRO A 45 12.79 9.01 15.66
N LEU A 46 11.85 9.52 16.46
CA LEU A 46 10.52 9.94 16.00
C LEU A 46 10.57 10.94 14.83
N LYS A 47 11.57 11.84 14.81
CA LYS A 47 11.78 12.77 13.70
C LYS A 47 11.98 12.06 12.36
N ILE A 48 12.72 10.96 12.34
CA ILE A 48 12.96 10.16 11.13
C ILE A 48 11.71 9.36 10.77
N GLN A 49 11.03 8.78 11.75
CA GLN A 49 9.75 8.08 11.52
C GLN A 49 8.73 9.00 10.84
N ASN A 50 8.62 10.25 11.32
CA ASN A 50 7.69 11.24 10.78
C ASN A 50 8.09 11.67 9.36
N LYS A 51 9.37 11.91 9.09
CA LYS A 51 9.85 12.24 7.74
C LYS A 51 9.51 11.14 6.72
N ILE A 52 9.69 9.87 7.10
CA ILE A 52 9.33 8.73 6.23
C ILE A 52 7.81 8.66 6.05
N ALA A 53 7.05 8.83 7.14
CA ALA A 53 5.59 8.80 7.12
C ALA A 53 4.98 9.89 6.21
N GLU A 54 5.53 11.10 6.24
CA GLU A 54 5.11 12.20 5.37
C GLU A 54 5.33 11.87 3.90
N GLU A 55 6.49 11.30 3.56
CA GLU A 55 6.79 10.87 2.19
C GLU A 55 5.82 9.80 1.70
N VAL A 56 5.53 8.81 2.56
CA VAL A 56 4.56 7.74 2.26
C VAL A 56 3.19 8.32 2.02
N LYS A 57 2.70 9.20 2.91
CA LYS A 57 1.40 9.85 2.79
C LYS A 57 1.30 10.67 1.49
N ARG A 58 2.33 11.44 1.16
CA ARG A 58 2.40 12.23 -0.08
C ARG A 58 2.29 11.35 -1.32
N ARG A 59 2.99 10.21 -1.35
CA ARG A 59 2.93 9.25 -2.47
C ARG A 59 1.56 8.61 -2.60
N MET A 60 0.93 8.25 -1.49
CA MET A 60 -0.43 7.68 -1.49
C MET A 60 -1.45 8.67 -2.05
N GLN A 61 -1.43 9.92 -1.58
CA GLN A 61 -2.31 10.97 -2.09
C GLN A 61 -2.12 11.21 -3.60
N LYS A 62 -0.87 11.20 -4.07
CA LYS A 62 -0.57 11.32 -5.50
C LYS A 62 -1.14 10.13 -6.29
N ALA A 63 -1.00 8.91 -5.77
CA ALA A 63 -1.54 7.72 -6.41
C ALA A 63 -3.08 7.75 -6.49
N GLU A 64 -3.75 8.14 -5.40
CA GLU A 64 -5.21 8.30 -5.37
C GLU A 64 -5.70 9.32 -6.39
N LYS A 65 -5.02 10.47 -6.50
CA LYS A 65 -5.34 11.49 -7.50
C LYS A 65 -5.23 10.95 -8.93
N LEU A 66 -4.11 10.28 -9.25
CA LEU A 66 -3.89 9.69 -10.57
C LEU A 66 -4.92 8.62 -10.91
N GLN A 67 -5.31 7.78 -9.93
CA GLN A 67 -6.35 6.78 -10.13
C GLN A 67 -7.71 7.41 -10.42
N LYS A 68 -8.06 8.49 -9.72
CA LYS A 68 -9.29 9.23 -9.96
C LYS A 68 -9.30 9.84 -11.36
N GLU A 69 -8.23 10.51 -11.75
CA GLU A 69 -8.08 11.10 -13.09
C GLU A 69 -8.18 10.03 -14.18
N ALA A 70 -7.50 8.89 -14.03
CA ALA A 70 -7.57 7.79 -14.97
C ALA A 70 -9.00 7.23 -15.10
N LYS A 71 -9.74 7.12 -13.99
CA LYS A 71 -11.14 6.67 -14.00
C LYS A 71 -12.05 7.66 -14.73
N GLU A 72 -11.88 8.95 -14.50
CA GLU A 72 -12.65 10.00 -15.19
C GLU A 72 -12.38 10.02 -16.69
N VAL A 73 -11.12 9.88 -17.10
CA VAL A 73 -10.73 9.78 -18.52
C VAL A 73 -11.35 8.55 -19.17
N LEU A 74 -11.29 7.39 -18.51
CA LEU A 74 -11.88 6.16 -19.01
C LEU A 74 -13.41 6.28 -19.18
N GLU A 75 -14.08 6.92 -18.23
CA GLU A 75 -15.54 7.09 -18.28
C GLU A 75 -15.96 8.01 -19.44
N LYS A 76 -15.25 9.12 -19.64
CA LYS A 76 -15.49 10.02 -20.79
C LYS A 76 -15.29 9.29 -22.11
N ALA A 77 -14.21 8.53 -22.25
CA ALA A 77 -13.94 7.76 -23.46
C ALA A 77 -15.05 6.74 -23.76
N LYS A 78 -15.60 6.07 -22.75
CA LYS A 78 -16.74 5.15 -22.92
C LYS A 78 -17.99 5.88 -23.44
N GLN A 79 -18.33 7.01 -22.83
CA GLN A 79 -19.48 7.82 -23.24
C GLN A 79 -19.36 8.34 -24.68
N GLU A 80 -18.15 8.71 -25.11
CA GLU A 80 -17.89 9.12 -26.49
C GLU A 80 -18.10 7.97 -27.48
N VAL A 81 -17.59 6.77 -27.16
CA VAL A 81 -17.78 5.58 -27.99
C VAL A 81 -19.25 5.19 -28.08
N GLU A 82 -20.00 5.23 -26.97
CA GLU A 82 -21.44 4.94 -26.98
C GLU A 82 -22.23 5.90 -27.87
N LYS A 83 -21.90 7.21 -27.84
CA LYS A 83 -22.54 8.21 -28.70
C LYS A 83 -22.30 7.93 -30.19
N ILE A 84 -21.11 7.46 -30.56
CA ILE A 84 -20.76 7.13 -31.95
C ILE A 84 -21.52 5.88 -32.43
N ILE A 85 -21.75 4.90 -31.56
CA ILE A 85 -22.46 3.67 -31.92
C ILE A 85 -23.98 3.88 -32.03
N LEU A 86 -24.54 4.77 -31.19
CA LEU A 86 -25.97 5.05 -31.14
C LEU A 86 -26.43 6.16 -32.10
N SER A 87 -25.50 6.81 -32.81
CA SER A 87 -25.76 7.79 -33.87
C SER A 87 -25.81 7.13 -35.25
#